data_AF-A0A9R0KCB0-F1
#
_entry.id   AF-A0A9R0KCB0-F1
#
_cell.length_a   1.000
_cell.length_b   1.000
_cell.length_c   1.000
_cell.angle_alpha   90.00
_cell.angle_beta   90.00
_cell.angle_gamma   90.00
#
_symmetry.space_group_name_H-M   'P 1'
#
loop_
_entity.id
_entity.type
_entity.pdbx_description
1 polymer ?
#
loop_
_entity_poly.entity_id
_entity_poly.type
_entity_poly.pdbx_seq_one_letter_code
_entity_poly.pdbx_strand_id
1 'polypeptide(L)'
;MKTYKDQIVEGNIHTINNFEVARNNKLHCPVKNDMLIRFTPFTTVFQEQENAATIPMNNFQIHPLDRLQERNNKSDYAIDVVGLLIGVEEKTWVNVGLQRTPIRRIQIEDQCNTKVVVTLWGAKADLIDTHITQD
;
A
#
# COMPACT_ATOMS: atom_id res chain seq x y z
N MET A 1 -19.08 -9.32 -20.03
CA MET A 1 -17.94 -8.48 -19.61
C MET A 1 -16.76 -9.41 -19.40
N LYS A 2 -15.61 -9.18 -20.07
CA LYS A 2 -14.44 -10.06 -19.89
C LYS A 2 -13.85 -9.80 -18.51
N THR A 3 -13.66 -10.84 -17.71
CA THR A 3 -13.07 -10.72 -16.37
C THR A 3 -11.56 -10.82 -16.48
N TYR A 4 -10.85 -9.75 -16.13
CA TYR A 4 -9.38 -9.72 -16.14
C TYR A 4 -8.76 -10.18 -14.81
N LYS A 5 -9.60 -10.39 -13.79
CA LYS A 5 -9.17 -10.78 -12.44
C LYS A 5 -8.32 -12.05 -12.42
N ASP A 6 -8.66 -13.02 -13.27
CA ASP A 6 -7.97 -14.31 -13.30
C ASP A 6 -6.76 -14.30 -14.27
N GLN A 7 -6.56 -13.21 -15.03
CA GLN A 7 -5.45 -13.05 -15.98
C GLN A 7 -4.28 -12.25 -15.37
N ILE A 8 -4.53 -11.44 -14.35
CA ILE A 8 -3.53 -10.60 -13.71
C ILE A 8 -3.14 -11.24 -12.38
N VAL A 9 -1.90 -11.72 -12.32
CA VAL A 9 -1.30 -12.33 -11.13
C VAL A 9 -0.21 -11.40 -10.63
N GLU A 10 -0.28 -11.05 -9.34
CA GLU A 10 0.74 -10.25 -8.65
C GLU A 10 2.09 -10.96 -8.68
N GLY A 11 3.18 -10.19 -8.85
CA GLY A 11 4.54 -10.72 -8.99
C GLY A 11 4.94 -11.14 -10.41
N ASN A 12 3.97 -11.31 -11.32
CA ASN A 12 4.25 -11.68 -12.71
C ASN A 12 4.32 -10.44 -13.61
N ILE A 13 5.11 -10.52 -14.69
CA ILE A 13 5.17 -9.48 -15.73
C ILE A 13 4.06 -9.71 -16.76
N HIS A 14 3.33 -8.65 -17.10
CA HIS A 14 2.24 -8.69 -18.06
C HIS A 14 2.39 -7.60 -19.12
N THR A 15 2.15 -7.95 -20.37
CA THR A 15 1.93 -7.00 -21.47
C THR A 15 0.43 -6.70 -21.56
N ILE A 16 0.08 -5.42 -21.47
CA ILE A 16 -1.30 -4.93 -21.56
C ILE A 16 -1.41 -4.03 -22.79
N ASN A 17 -2.33 -4.33 -23.71
CA ASN A 17 -2.55 -3.55 -24.93
C ASN A 17 -4.00 -3.07 -25.04
N ASN A 18 -4.24 -2.07 -25.90
CA ASN A 18 -5.58 -1.57 -26.26
C ASN A 18 -6.40 -1.10 -25.03
N PHE A 19 -5.73 -0.45 -24.10
CA PHE A 19 -6.36 0.20 -22.95
C PHE A 19 -6.54 1.69 -23.19
N GLU A 20 -7.44 2.30 -22.44
CA GLU A 20 -7.62 3.76 -22.43
C GLU A 20 -6.71 4.37 -21.35
N VAL A 21 -6.05 5.48 -21.67
CA VAL A 21 -5.38 6.33 -20.68
C VAL A 21 -6.33 7.47 -20.32
N ALA A 22 -6.76 7.53 -19.06
CA ALA A 22 -7.71 8.52 -18.59
C ALA A 22 -7.12 9.35 -17.44
N ARG A 23 -7.68 10.54 -17.21
CA ARG A 23 -7.34 11.34 -16.03
C ARG A 23 -7.81 10.64 -14.76
N ASN A 24 -6.96 10.64 -13.77
CA ASN A 24 -7.27 10.16 -12.44
C ASN A 24 -8.19 11.18 -11.73
N ASN A 25 -9.28 10.70 -11.14
CA ASN A 25 -10.17 11.52 -10.33
C ASN A 25 -9.60 11.83 -8.92
N LYS A 26 -8.39 11.32 -8.63
CA LYS A 26 -7.61 11.56 -7.41
C LYS A 26 -8.38 11.20 -6.15
N LEU A 27 -9.15 10.11 -6.19
CA LEU A 27 -9.87 9.61 -5.04
C LEU A 27 -9.36 8.21 -4.69
N HIS A 28 -8.73 8.08 -3.53
CA HIS A 28 -8.21 6.82 -2.98
C HIS A 28 -7.21 6.11 -3.91
N CYS A 29 -6.31 6.87 -4.54
CA CYS A 29 -5.35 6.28 -5.47
C CYS A 29 -4.23 5.54 -4.72
N PRO A 30 -3.84 4.34 -5.15
CA PRO A 30 -2.74 3.62 -4.51
C PRO A 30 -1.39 4.30 -4.74
N VAL A 31 -1.24 5.03 -5.86
CA VAL A 31 0.00 5.71 -6.25
C VAL A 31 -0.28 7.16 -6.66
N LYS A 32 0.73 8.02 -6.50
CA LYS A 32 0.69 9.41 -6.94
C LYS A 32 0.86 9.48 -8.47
N ASN A 33 -0.24 9.41 -9.21
CA ASN A 33 -0.26 9.57 -10.67
C ASN A 33 -1.52 10.31 -11.13
N ASP A 34 -1.35 11.28 -12.04
CA ASP A 34 -2.45 12.04 -12.63
C ASP A 34 -3.21 11.27 -13.71
N MET A 35 -2.66 10.16 -14.18
CA MET A 35 -3.22 9.29 -15.20
C MET A 35 -3.47 7.89 -14.66
N LEU A 36 -4.47 7.21 -15.21
CA LEU A 36 -4.77 5.81 -14.93
C LEU A 36 -5.03 5.04 -16.23
N ILE A 37 -4.83 3.72 -16.16
CA ILE A 37 -5.22 2.79 -17.20
C ILE A 37 -6.65 2.34 -16.93
N ARG A 38 -7.55 2.53 -17.91
CA ARG A 38 -8.91 2.01 -17.88
C ARG A 38 -9.04 0.88 -18.91
N PHE A 39 -9.46 -0.29 -18.45
CA PHE A 39 -9.70 -1.42 -19.32
C PHE A 39 -10.97 -1.19 -20.14
N THR A 40 -10.88 -1.52 -21.42
CA THR A 40 -11.96 -1.41 -22.40
C THR A 40 -12.36 -2.82 -22.89
N PRO A 41 -13.44 -2.96 -23.67
CA PRO A 41 -13.76 -4.23 -24.33
C PRO A 41 -12.66 -4.74 -25.27
N PHE A 42 -11.74 -3.87 -25.71
CA PHE A 42 -10.66 -4.23 -26.64
C PHE A 42 -9.34 -4.54 -25.94
N THR A 43 -9.26 -4.33 -24.62
CA THR A 43 -8.03 -4.55 -23.85
C THR A 43 -7.63 -6.02 -23.87
N THR A 44 -6.33 -6.27 -24.08
CA THR A 44 -5.74 -7.60 -24.06
C THR A 44 -4.61 -7.64 -23.04
N VAL A 45 -4.52 -8.72 -22.27
CA VAL A 45 -3.49 -8.95 -21.26
C VAL A 45 -2.80 -10.28 -21.56
N PHE A 46 -1.48 -10.29 -21.57
CA PHE A 46 -0.66 -11.49 -21.78
C PHE A 46 0.43 -11.53 -20.71
N GLN A 47 0.62 -12.69 -20.08
CA GLN A 47 1.74 -12.90 -19.17
C GLN A 47 3.02 -13.11 -20.00
N GLU A 48 4.09 -12.41 -19.64
CA GLU A 48 5.41 -12.54 -20.25
C GLU A 48 6.25 -13.60 -19.52
N GLN A 49 7.27 -14.12 -20.20
CA GLN A 49 8.31 -14.92 -19.55
C GLN A 49 9.22 -14.00 -18.72
N GLU A 50 9.60 -14.43 -17.52
CA GLU A 50 10.34 -13.63 -16.52
C GLU A 50 11.63 -12.97 -17.05
N ASN A 51 12.20 -13.48 -18.15
CA ASN A 51 13.46 -13.01 -18.73
C ASN A 51 13.33 -11.79 -19.66
N ALA A 52 12.12 -11.29 -19.93
CA ALA A 52 11.90 -10.26 -20.93
C ALA A 52 12.17 -8.81 -20.45
N ALA A 53 12.14 -8.54 -19.14
CA ALA A 53 12.30 -7.18 -18.62
C ALA A 53 12.83 -7.13 -17.17
N THR A 54 13.76 -6.21 -16.91
CA THR A 54 14.22 -5.90 -15.55
C THR A 54 13.28 -4.88 -14.89
N ILE A 55 12.08 -5.33 -14.51
CA ILE A 55 11.13 -4.49 -13.76
C ILE A 55 11.38 -4.70 -12.26
N PRO A 56 11.58 -3.64 -11.46
CA PRO A 56 11.67 -3.78 -10.01
C PRO A 56 10.38 -4.37 -9.45
N MET A 57 10.48 -5.42 -8.63
CA MET A 57 9.32 -6.08 -8.01
C MET A 57 8.49 -5.09 -7.18
N ASN A 58 9.18 -4.25 -6.41
CA ASN A 58 8.57 -3.22 -5.57
C ASN A 58 9.16 -1.86 -5.92
N ASN A 59 8.31 -0.84 -5.98
CA ASN A 59 8.71 0.55 -6.09
C ASN A 59 8.05 1.32 -4.95
N PHE A 60 8.86 2.07 -4.19
CA PHE A 60 8.39 2.82 -3.03
C PHE A 60 8.63 4.32 -3.24
N GLN A 61 7.60 5.12 -2.98
CA GLN A 61 7.67 6.58 -2.94
C GLN A 61 7.65 7.03 -1.48
N ILE A 62 8.80 6.88 -0.82
CA ILE A 62 8.95 7.15 0.62
C ILE A 62 8.65 8.63 0.93
N HIS A 63 7.65 8.83 1.78
CA HIS A 63 7.29 10.12 2.36
C HIS A 63 7.97 10.28 3.73
N PRO A 64 8.68 11.41 3.99
CA PRO A 64 9.34 11.66 5.26
C PRO A 64 8.37 11.69 6.46
N LEU A 65 8.79 11.16 7.62
CA LEU A 65 7.94 11.07 8.81
C LEU A 65 7.60 12.45 9.40
N ASP A 66 8.54 13.40 9.35
CA ASP A 66 8.36 14.78 9.79
C ASP A 66 7.33 15.57 8.95
N ARG A 67 7.02 15.08 7.74
CA ARG A 67 6.10 15.72 6.79
C ARG A 67 4.75 15.01 6.68
N LEU A 68 4.42 14.08 7.58
CA LEU A 68 3.14 13.36 7.54
C LEU A 68 1.92 14.30 7.69
N GLN A 69 2.07 15.40 8.43
CA GLN A 69 1.01 16.39 8.63
C GLN A 69 0.51 16.98 7.29
N GLU A 70 1.35 17.01 6.26
CA GLU A 70 0.96 17.47 4.92
C GLU A 70 -0.12 16.60 4.27
N ARG A 71 -0.33 15.37 4.78
CA ARG A 71 -1.31 14.40 4.30
C ARG A 71 -2.59 14.36 5.13
N ASN A 72 -2.69 15.15 6.20
CA ASN A 72 -3.91 15.22 7.00
C ASN A 72 -5.12 15.58 6.14
N ASN A 73 -6.19 14.80 6.28
CA ASN A 73 -7.45 14.95 5.53
C ASN A 73 -7.30 14.91 4.00
N LYS A 74 -6.17 14.40 3.48
CA LYS A 74 -5.96 14.19 2.04
C LYS A 74 -6.03 12.71 1.72
N SER A 75 -7.03 12.34 0.94
CA SER A 75 -7.26 10.96 0.48
C SER A 75 -6.95 10.79 -1.02
N ASP A 76 -6.20 11.72 -1.60
CA ASP A 76 -5.91 11.75 -3.03
C ASP A 76 -4.97 10.63 -3.46
N TYR A 77 -4.05 10.20 -2.60
CA TYR A 77 -3.20 9.02 -2.79
C TYR A 77 -2.67 8.44 -1.47
N ALA A 78 -2.25 7.17 -1.47
CA ALA A 78 -1.55 6.54 -0.36
C ALA A 78 -0.05 6.93 -0.36
N ILE A 79 0.56 7.03 0.82
CA ILE A 79 1.99 7.30 0.97
C ILE A 79 2.71 6.06 1.46
N ASP A 80 3.97 5.92 1.06
CA ASP A 80 4.87 4.93 1.64
C ASP A 80 5.69 5.58 2.74
N VAL A 81 5.95 4.87 3.84
CA VAL A 81 6.79 5.36 4.95
C VAL A 81 7.77 4.27 5.36
N VAL A 82 8.91 4.68 5.90
CA VAL A 82 9.92 3.76 6.43
C VAL A 82 10.51 4.34 7.70
N GLY A 83 10.80 3.48 8.66
CA GLY A 83 11.43 3.83 9.93
C GLY A 83 11.84 2.57 10.69
N LEU A 84 12.72 2.75 11.68
CA LEU A 84 13.11 1.72 12.62
C LEU A 84 11.94 1.42 13.56
N LEU A 85 11.58 0.15 13.72
CA LEU A 85 10.57 -0.27 14.70
C LEU A 85 11.15 -0.13 16.12
N ILE A 86 10.59 0.78 16.92
CA ILE A 86 11.08 1.10 18.27
C ILE A 86 10.10 0.72 19.39
N GLY A 87 8.90 0.25 19.03
CA GLY A 87 7.90 -0.16 20.01
C GLY A 87 6.71 -0.87 19.38
N VAL A 88 6.17 -1.83 20.11
CA VAL A 88 4.98 -2.59 19.73
C VAL A 88 4.05 -2.63 20.93
N GLU A 89 2.83 -2.11 20.77
CA GLU A 89 1.80 -2.18 21.81
C GLU A 89 1.05 -3.52 21.76
N GLU A 90 0.42 -3.87 22.87
CA GLU A 90 -0.49 -5.01 22.91
C GLU A 90 -1.67 -4.83 21.94
N LYS A 91 -2.21 -5.95 21.46
CA LYS A 91 -3.38 -5.95 20.60
C LYS A 91 -4.60 -5.52 21.41
N THR A 92 -5.29 -4.48 20.93
CA THR A 92 -6.54 -3.98 21.52
C THR A 92 -7.67 -4.06 20.49
N TRP A 93 -8.87 -3.60 20.88
CA TRP A 93 -10.06 -3.70 20.04
C TRP A 93 -10.82 -2.38 20.05
N VAL A 94 -11.33 -1.98 18.89
CA VAL A 94 -12.17 -0.80 18.73
C VAL A 94 -13.45 -1.15 17.98
N ASN A 95 -14.53 -0.42 18.24
CA ASN A 95 -15.78 -0.58 17.50
C ASN A 95 -15.77 0.34 16.27
N VAL A 96 -15.84 -0.24 15.08
CA VAL A 96 -16.03 0.47 13.82
C VAL A 96 -17.47 0.21 13.37
N GLY A 97 -18.36 1.16 13.67
CA GLY A 97 -19.80 0.93 13.57
C GLY A 97 -20.24 -0.16 14.55
N LEU A 98 -20.87 -1.22 14.03
CA LEU A 98 -21.31 -2.38 14.83
C LEU A 98 -20.24 -3.48 14.94
N GLN A 99 -19.12 -3.36 14.23
CA GLN A 99 -18.09 -4.39 14.18
C GLN A 99 -16.99 -4.10 15.20
N ARG A 100 -16.66 -5.10 16.03
CA ARG A 100 -15.47 -5.07 16.89
C ARG A 100 -14.26 -5.49 16.06
N THR A 101 -13.32 -4.58 15.85
CA THR A 101 -12.14 -4.78 14.99
C THR A 101 -10.86 -4.74 15.82
N PRO A 102 -9.93 -5.70 15.63
CA PRO A 102 -8.67 -5.69 16.35
C PRO A 102 -7.75 -4.62 15.77
N ILE A 103 -7.01 -3.97 16.65
CA ILE A 103 -5.96 -3.03 16.29
C ILE A 103 -4.68 -3.32 17.08
N ARG A 104 -3.55 -3.02 16.46
CA ARG A 104 -2.24 -3.00 17.13
C ARG A 104 -1.51 -1.72 16.73
N ARG A 105 -0.91 -1.04 17.69
CA ARG A 105 -0.10 0.13 17.42
C ARG A 105 1.37 -0.24 17.49
N ILE A 106 2.12 0.30 16.54
CA ILE A 106 3.58 0.22 16.52
C ILE A 106 4.15 1.63 16.46
N GLN A 107 5.38 1.77 16.94
CA GLN A 107 6.12 3.02 16.90
C GLN A 107 7.31 2.85 15.96
N ILE A 108 7.43 3.76 15.01
CA ILE A 108 8.57 3.83 14.10
C ILE A 108 9.34 5.15 14.27
N GLU A 109 10.65 5.10 14.08
CA GLU A 109 11.57 6.24 14.19
C GLU A 109 12.41 6.38 12.93
N ASP A 110 12.58 7.62 12.44
CA ASP A 110 13.52 7.90 11.35
C ASP A 110 14.91 8.33 11.86
N GLN A 111 15.84 8.51 10.93
CA GLN A 111 17.20 8.99 11.22
C GLN A 111 17.28 10.40 11.84
N CYS A 112 16.18 11.14 11.85
CA CYS A 112 16.07 12.47 12.45
C CYS A 112 15.46 12.42 13.87
N ASN A 113 15.28 11.22 14.44
CA ASN A 113 14.58 10.96 15.70
C ASN A 113 13.10 11.36 15.68
N THR A 114 12.47 11.40 14.50
CA THR A 114 11.03 11.64 14.38
C THR A 114 10.30 10.34 14.67
N LYS A 115 9.48 10.34 15.72
CA LYS A 115 8.70 9.18 16.17
C LYS A 115 7.26 9.29 15.71
N VAL A 116 6.74 8.21 15.13
CA VAL A 116 5.37 8.13 14.62
C VAL A 116 4.70 6.85 15.08
N VAL A 117 3.42 6.94 15.45
CA VAL A 117 2.58 5.78 15.76
C VAL A 117 1.85 5.33 14.50
N VAL A 118 1.99 4.06 14.15
CA VAL A 118 1.26 3.41 13.05
C VAL A 118 0.24 2.44 13.64
N THR A 119 -1.01 2.49 13.17
CA THR A 119 -2.07 1.57 13.59
C THR A 119 -2.30 0.49 12.53
N LEU A 120 -2.08 -0.76 12.91
CA LEU A 120 -2.41 -1.96 12.14
C LEU A 120 -3.84 -2.39 12.47
N TRP A 121 -4.62 -2.71 11.44
CA TRP A 121 -6.05 -3.02 11.56
C TRP A 121 -6.38 -4.44 11.09
N GLY A 122 -7.36 -5.06 11.73
CA GLY A 122 -7.88 -6.37 11.30
C GLY A 122 -6.80 -7.45 11.37
N ALA A 123 -6.71 -8.30 10.35
CA ALA A 123 -5.70 -9.36 10.27
C ALA A 123 -4.25 -8.82 10.34
N LYS A 124 -4.02 -7.55 9.95
CA LYS A 124 -2.69 -6.94 10.04
C LYS A 124 -2.23 -6.71 11.49
N ALA A 125 -3.16 -6.64 12.45
CA ALA A 125 -2.83 -6.49 13.86
C ALA A 125 -2.03 -7.68 14.41
N ASP A 126 -2.06 -8.82 13.72
CA ASP A 126 -1.36 -10.05 14.11
C ASP A 126 -0.03 -10.26 13.36
N LEU A 127 0.36 -9.35 12.44
CA LEU A 127 1.56 -9.52 11.61
C LEU A 127 2.89 -9.27 12.32
N ILE A 128 2.88 -8.61 13.48
CA ILE A 128 4.09 -8.21 14.19
C ILE A 128 4.10 -8.88 15.56
N ASP A 129 5.04 -9.78 15.77
CA ASP A 129 5.24 -10.43 17.07
C ASP A 129 5.90 -9.48 18.08
N THR A 130 5.44 -9.57 19.33
CA THR A 130 5.90 -8.73 20.44
C THR A 130 7.27 -9.14 21.00
N HIS A 131 7.87 -10.23 20.50
CA HIS A 131 9.10 -10.80 21.04
C HIS A 131 10.38 -10.21 20.42
N ILE A 132 10.28 -9.27 19.46
CA ILE A 132 11.44 -8.79 18.67
C ILE A 132 12.12 -7.54 19.29
N THR A 133 11.62 -7.01 20.40
CA THR A 133 12.19 -5.78 21.01
C THR A 133 12.77 -6.00 22.42
N GLN A 134 13.37 -7.15 22.68
CA GLN A 134 14.17 -7.41 23.90
C GLN A 134 15.61 -7.79 23.53
N ASP A 135 16.36 -6.82 23.00
CA ASP A 135 17.84 -6.86 23.00
C ASP A 135 18.36 -5.56 23.62
#